data_AF-A0A2E2RHL6-F1
#
_entry.id   AF-A0A2E2RHL6-F1
#
_cell.length_a   1.000
_cell.length_b   1.000
_cell.length_c   1.000
_cell.angle_alpha   90.00
_cell.angle_beta   90.00
_cell.angle_gamma   90.00
#
_symmetry.space_group_name_H-M   'P 1'
#
loop_
_entity.id
_entity.type
_entity.pdbx_description
1 polymer ?
#
loop_
_entity_poly.entity_id
_entity_poly.type
_entity_poly.pdbx_seq_one_letter_code
_entity_poly.pdbx_strand_id
1 'polypeptide(L)'
;MSGSPLEFIGFILQIFAYLVIARALTTWFPNARQFAIVQLLYQITDPVMIPISKLIPRIGMIDLSPTILVFTLLIISRALGARPILF
;
A
#
# COMPACT_ATOMS: atom_id res chain seq x y z
N MET A 1 7.22 -24.54 -10.96
CA MET A 1 6.71 -23.19 -10.62
C MET A 1 6.02 -22.63 -11.86
N SER A 2 4.84 -23.13 -12.22
CA SER A 2 4.04 -22.50 -13.29
C SER A 2 3.33 -21.31 -12.65
N GLY A 3 3.97 -20.14 -12.64
CA GLY A 3 3.41 -18.93 -12.06
C GLY A 3 2.09 -18.63 -12.76
N SER A 4 0.97 -18.92 -12.11
CA SER A 4 -0.34 -18.64 -12.68
C SER A 4 -0.51 -17.12 -12.83
N PRO A 5 -1.29 -16.63 -13.81
CA PRO A 5 -1.56 -15.20 -13.95
C PRO A 5 -2.08 -14.55 -12.65
N LEU A 6 -2.80 -15.32 -11.82
CA LEU A 6 -3.30 -14.89 -10.52
C LEU A 6 -2.16 -14.65 -9.50
N GLU A 7 -1.15 -15.52 -9.48
CA GLU A 7 0.03 -15.34 -8.62
C GLU A 7 0.79 -14.06 -8.98
N PHE A 8 0.90 -13.75 -10.28
CA PHE A 8 1.54 -12.52 -10.74
C PHE A 8 0.77 -11.27 -10.28
N ILE A 9 -0.56 -11.28 -10.38
CA ILE A 9 -1.40 -10.20 -9.83
C ILE A 9 -1.19 -10.10 -8.32
N GLY A 10 -1.21 -11.21 -7.61
CA GLY A 10 -0.99 -11.23 -6.17
C GLY A 10 0.40 -10.70 -5.79
N PHE A 11 1.43 -10.92 -6.61
CA PHE A 11 2.76 -10.32 -6.42
C PHE A 11 2.74 -8.80 -6.58
N ILE A 12 2.07 -8.27 -7.61
CA ILE A 12 1.90 -6.82 -7.80
C ILE A 12 1.19 -6.18 -6.60
N LEU A 13 0.14 -6.83 -6.07
CA LEU A 13 -0.56 -6.32 -4.88
C LEU A 13 0.35 -6.23 -3.65
N GLN A 14 1.30 -7.15 -3.49
CA GLN A 14 2.28 -7.07 -2.40
C GLN A 14 3.23 -5.89 -2.59
N ILE A 15 3.74 -5.68 -3.80
CA ILE A 15 4.58 -4.51 -4.10
C ILE A 15 3.81 -3.23 -3.75
N PHE A 16 2.55 -3.13 -4.19
CA PHE A 16 1.73 -1.97 -3.88
C PHE A 16 1.48 -1.80 -2.38
N ALA A 17 1.26 -2.89 -1.63
CA ALA A 17 1.17 -2.84 -0.17
C ALA A 17 2.45 -2.27 0.47
N TYR A 18 3.63 -2.68 0.00
CA TYR A 18 4.90 -2.11 0.48
C TYR A 18 5.07 -0.63 0.11
N LEU A 19 4.57 -0.18 -1.04
CA LEU A 19 4.54 1.26 -1.37
C LEU A 19 3.66 2.04 -0.39
N VAL A 20 2.51 1.49 -0.01
CA VAL A 20 1.63 2.11 1.00
C VAL A 20 2.32 2.16 2.37
N ILE A 21 3.06 1.11 2.76
CA ILE A 21 3.88 1.12 3.98
C ILE A 21 4.96 2.20 3.89
N ALA A 22 5.72 2.26 2.80
CA ALA A 22 6.74 3.27 2.58
C ALA A 22 6.13 4.67 2.67
N ARG A 23 4.95 4.90 2.08
CA ARG A 23 4.22 6.16 2.19
C ARG A 23 3.89 6.48 3.64
N ALA A 24 3.34 5.53 4.38
CA ALA A 24 3.01 5.73 5.80
C ALA A 24 4.26 6.13 6.60
N LEU A 25 5.41 5.50 6.33
CA LEU A 25 6.68 5.85 6.97
C LEU A 25 7.15 7.28 6.63
N THR A 26 6.88 7.80 5.43
CA THR A 26 7.24 9.19 5.08
C THR A 26 6.54 10.23 5.98
N THR A 27 5.45 9.87 6.65
CA THR A 27 4.73 10.78 7.55
C THR A 27 5.50 11.08 8.84
N TRP A 28 6.47 10.22 9.21
CA TRP A 28 7.34 10.43 10.37
C TRP A 28 8.48 11.43 10.10
N PHE A 29 8.73 11.73 8.82
CA PHE A 29 9.80 12.63 8.42
C PHE A 29 9.22 13.99 7.97
N PRO A 30 9.47 15.07 8.72
CA PRO A 30 9.11 16.40 8.28
C PRO A 30 9.74 16.71 6.92
N ASN A 31 9.01 17.42 6.05
CA ASN A 31 9.46 17.82 4.71
C ASN A 31 9.77 16.68 3.71
N ALA A 32 9.45 15.41 4.00
CA ALA A 32 9.72 14.30 3.07
C ALA A 32 9.15 14.50 1.66
N ARG A 33 8.02 15.22 1.53
CA ARG A 33 7.38 15.53 0.24
C ARG A 33 8.23 16.42 -0.69
N GLN A 34 9.31 17.03 -0.22
CA GLN A 34 10.22 17.80 -1.09
C GLN A 34 11.02 16.91 -2.04
N PHE A 35 11.22 15.64 -1.69
CA PHE A 35 12.00 14.71 -2.50
C PHE A 35 11.14 14.14 -3.64
N ALA A 36 11.66 14.18 -4.87
CA ALA A 36 10.95 13.72 -6.06
C ALA A 36 10.48 12.26 -5.96
N ILE A 37 11.28 11.39 -5.33
CA ILE A 37 10.92 9.98 -5.12
C ILE A 37 9.71 9.81 -4.19
N VAL A 38 9.57 10.69 -3.19
CA VAL A 38 8.40 10.71 -2.31
C VAL A 38 7.19 11.25 -3.06
N GLN A 39 7.36 12.27 -3.90
CA GLN A 39 6.25 12.76 -4.74
C GLN A 39 5.73 11.66 -5.68
N LEU A 40 6.63 10.91 -6.33
CA LEU A 40 6.26 9.76 -7.15
C LEU A 40 5.53 8.68 -6.34
N LEU A 41 5.98 8.41 -5.12
CA LEU A 41 5.32 7.46 -4.23
C LEU A 41 3.86 7.86 -3.95
N TYR A 42 3.61 9.14 -3.70
CA TYR A 42 2.24 9.65 -3.52
C TYR A 42 1.45 9.60 -4.83
N GLN A 43 2.03 9.98 -5.97
CA GLN A 43 1.36 9.89 -7.27
C GLN A 43 0.90 8.46 -7.60
N ILE A 44 1.72 7.45 -7.27
CA ILE A 44 1.38 6.04 -7.49
C ILE A 44 0.29 5.57 -6.53
N THR A 45 0.34 5.99 -5.26
CA THR A 45 -0.53 5.46 -4.20
C THR A 45 -1.83 6.25 -4.01
N ASP A 46 -1.87 7.54 -4.33
CA ASP A 46 -3.01 8.45 -4.15
C ASP A 46 -4.30 8.01 -4.85
N PRO A 47 -4.28 7.48 -6.09
CA PRO A 47 -5.49 7.02 -6.76
C PRO A 47 -6.28 5.97 -5.96
N VAL A 48 -5.59 5.19 -5.12
CA VAL A 48 -6.21 4.18 -4.24
C VAL A 48 -6.37 4.72 -2.82
N MET A 49 -5.38 5.45 -2.32
CA MET A 49 -5.36 5.87 -0.93
C MET A 49 -6.36 6.98 -0.62
N ILE A 50 -6.51 7.98 -1.51
CA ILE A 50 -7.42 9.11 -1.30
C ILE A 50 -8.88 8.63 -1.19
N PRO A 51 -9.41 7.76 -2.07
CA PRO A 51 -10.76 7.22 -1.91
C PRO A 51 -10.94 6.45 -0.60
N ILE A 52 -9.97 5.63 -0.21
CA ILE A 52 -10.05 4.82 1.01
C ILE A 52 -10.03 5.70 2.26
N SER A 53 -9.19 6.73 2.29
CA SER A 53 -9.17 7.72 3.39
C SER A 53 -10.44 8.57 3.49
N LYS A 54 -11.29 8.60 2.46
CA LYS A 54 -12.63 9.21 2.54
C LYS A 54 -13.68 8.26 3.09
N LEU A 55 -13.52 6.95 2.86
CA LEU A 55 -14.43 5.92 3.34
C LEU A 55 -14.20 5.62 4.83
N ILE A 56 -12.94 5.64 5.26
CA ILE A 56 -12.55 5.33 6.64
C ILE A 56 -12.50 6.64 7.44
N PRO A 57 -13.40 6.85 8.42
CA PRO A 57 -13.34 8.04 9.26
C PRO A 57 -12.03 8.07 10.05
N ARG A 58 -11.40 9.24 10.12
CA ARG A 58 -10.19 9.45 10.91
C ARG A 58 -10.52 9.31 12.40
N ILE A 59 -9.76 8.48 13.11
CA ILE A 59 -9.89 8.37 14.57
C ILE A 59 -8.94 9.40 15.19
N GLY A 60 -9.51 10.54 15.59
CA GLY A 60 -8.72 11.69 16.03
C GLY A 60 -7.83 12.23 14.91
N MET A 61 -6.52 12.33 15.16
CA MET A 61 -5.53 12.81 14.18
C MET A 61 -4.83 11.68 13.40
N ILE A 62 -5.16 10.42 13.70
CA ILE A 62 -4.49 9.27 13.11
C ILE A 62 -5.30 8.77 11.92
N ASP A 63 -4.65 8.74 10.75
CA ASP A 63 -5.20 8.11 9.55
C ASP A 63 -4.89 6.61 9.57
N LEU A 64 -5.90 5.78 9.87
CA LEU A 64 -5.80 4.32 9.87
C LEU A 64 -5.90 3.70 8.47
N SER A 65 -6.19 4.52 7.46
CA SER A 65 -6.40 4.06 6.09
C SER A 65 -5.21 3.30 5.51
N PRO A 66 -3.95 3.74 5.68
CA PRO A 66 -2.80 2.99 5.17
C PRO A 66 -2.72 1.58 5.76
N THR A 67 -2.96 1.44 7.07
CA THR A 67 -2.96 0.14 7.76
C THR A 67 -4.04 -0.78 7.21
N ILE A 68 -5.27 -0.28 7.10
CA ILE A 68 -6.39 -1.07 6.59
C ILE A 68 -6.15 -1.49 5.14
N LEU A 69 -5.67 -0.57 4.29
CA LEU A 69 -5.35 -0.87 2.89
C LEU A 69 -4.27 -1.96 2.79
N VAL A 70 -3.19 -1.86 3.56
CA VAL A 70 -2.11 -2.87 3.57
C VAL A 70 -2.65 -4.25 3.91
N PHE A 71 -3.46 -4.37 4.98
CA PHE A 71 -4.06 -5.66 5.35
C PHE A 71 -4.96 -6.20 4.24
N THR A 72 -5.82 -5.38 3.66
CA THR A 72 -6.70 -5.78 2.56
C THR A 72 -5.91 -6.30 1.36
N LEU A 73 -4.86 -5.58 0.93
CA LEU A 73 -4.03 -5.98 -0.21
C LEU A 73 -3.31 -7.30 0.04
N LEU A 74 -2.75 -7.49 1.25
CA LEU A 74 -2.04 -8.71 1.60
C LEU A 74 -2.99 -9.92 1.70
N ILE A 75 -4.20 -9.74 2.25
CA ILE A 75 -5.21 -10.80 2.29
C ILE A 75 -5.62 -11.21 0.87
N ILE A 76 -5.91 -10.24 0.00
CA ILE A 76 -6.28 -10.53 -1.40
C ILE A 76 -5.11 -11.22 -2.12
N SER A 77 -3.88 -10.74 -1.94
CA SER A 77 -2.69 -11.37 -2.50
C SER A 77 -2.55 -12.85 -2.09
N ARG A 78 -2.75 -13.16 -0.80
CA ARG A 78 -2.73 -14.54 -0.30
C ARG A 78 -3.85 -15.37 -0.91
N ALA A 79 -5.06 -14.81 -1.02
CA ALA A 79 -6.20 -15.50 -1.64
C ALA A 79 -5.95 -15.83 -3.13
N LEU A 80 -5.15 -15.02 -3.82
CA LEU A 80 -4.70 -15.27 -5.19
C LEU A 80 -3.55 -16.30 -5.29
N GLY A 81 -3.14 -16.92 -4.18
CA GLY A 81 -2.08 -17.93 -4.14
C GLY A 81 -0.66 -17.36 -4.20
N ALA A 82 -0.50 -16.04 -4.15
CA ALA A 82 0.83 -15.42 -4.19
C ALA A 82 1.57 -15.61 -2.87
N ARG A 83 2.79 -16.14 -2.99
CA ARG A 83 3.70 -16.34 -1.84
C ARG A 83 4.17 -15.00 -1.28
N PRO A 84 4.36 -14.88 0.04
CA PRO A 84 4.95 -13.68 0.63
C PRO A 84 6.33 -13.40 0.05
N ILE A 85 6.58 -12.14 -0.27
CA ILE A 85 7.91 -11.71 -0.78
C ILE A 85 8.96 -11.76 0.34
N LEU A 86 8.58 -11.44 1.59
CA LEU A 86 9.52 -11.25 2.68
C LEU A 86 9.62 -12.43 3.67
N PHE A 87 8.87 -13.52 3.49
CA PHE A 87 8.92 -14.73 4.34
C PHE A 87 8.49 -15.99 3.60
#